data_AF-A0A2V6FZA2-F1
#
_entry.id   AF-A0A2V6FZA2-F1
#
_cell.length_a   1.000
_cell.length_b   1.000
_cell.length_c   1.000
_cell.angle_alpha   90.00
_cell.angle_beta   90.00
_cell.angle_gamma   90.00
#
_symmetry.space_group_name_H-M   'P 1'
#
loop_
_entity.id
_entity.type
_entity.pdbx_description
1 polymer ?
#
loop_
_entity_poly.entity_id
_entity_poly.type
_entity_poly.pdbx_seq_one_letter_code
_entity_poly.pdbx_strand_id
1 'polypeptide(L)'
;MQQRTGHLKTSVERSTVIKLVAEKKDARLRLDRFLASQLTGYSRARLQQLIRAGFVRLNRAAARPRDLIRDGDEIDLREPPPEKIDNRPEAIPLETLFEDDDLIVI
;
A
#
# COMPACT_ATOMS: atom_id res chain seq x y z
N MET A 1 -23.79 41.27 14.25
CA MET A 1 -23.80 40.21 15.29
C MET A 1 -23.92 38.85 14.60
N GLN A 2 -22.98 37.92 14.89
CA GLN A 2 -23.08 36.43 14.85
C GLN A 2 -23.58 35.75 13.55
N GLN A 3 -22.70 35.16 12.70
CA GLN A 3 -22.12 33.80 12.73
C GLN A 3 -23.14 32.63 12.77
N ARG A 4 -23.13 31.78 11.72
CA ARG A 4 -23.49 30.33 11.71
C ARG A 4 -23.24 29.77 10.29
N THR A 5 -22.02 29.35 9.97
CA THR A 5 -21.53 27.96 10.00
C THR A 5 -22.31 27.01 9.09
N GLY A 6 -21.72 26.70 7.95
CA GLY A 6 -22.17 25.67 7.02
C GLY A 6 -21.02 25.25 6.11
N HIS A 7 -19.89 24.84 6.68
CA HIS A 7 -18.84 24.13 5.93
C HIS A 7 -19.46 22.80 5.45
N LEU A 8 -19.75 22.69 4.15
CA LEU A 8 -20.03 21.40 3.51
C LEU A 8 -18.74 20.56 3.59
N LYS A 9 -18.64 19.73 4.63
CA LYS A 9 -17.70 18.61 4.66
C LYS A 9 -18.25 17.50 3.75
N THR A 10 -18.07 17.66 2.44
CA THR A 10 -18.39 16.60 1.48
C THR A 10 -17.33 16.58 0.40
N SER A 11 -16.10 16.21 0.79
CA SER A 11 -15.13 15.73 -0.18
C SER A 11 -14.96 14.26 0.10
N VAL A 12 -15.64 13.44 -0.70
CA VAL A 12 -15.53 11.99 -0.73
C VAL A 12 -14.06 11.65 -0.95
N GLU A 13 -13.36 11.27 0.10
CA GLU A 13 -12.00 10.78 0.03
C GLU A 13 -12.04 9.39 -0.62
N ARG A 14 -11.73 9.33 -1.93
CA ARG A 14 -11.77 8.07 -2.67
C ARG A 14 -10.59 7.19 -2.24
N SER A 15 -10.86 6.03 -1.64
CA SER A 15 -9.85 5.01 -1.39
C SER A 15 -9.32 4.44 -2.71
N THR A 16 -8.01 4.22 -2.80
CA THR A 16 -7.38 3.62 -3.97
C THR A 16 -7.44 2.10 -3.84
N VAL A 17 -8.04 1.43 -4.82
CA VAL A 17 -8.14 -0.04 -4.87
C VAL A 17 -7.35 -0.56 -6.06
N ILE A 18 -6.36 -1.41 -5.78
CA ILE A 18 -5.50 -2.03 -6.79
C ILE A 18 -5.64 -3.54 -6.66
N LYS A 19 -5.87 -4.23 -7.79
CA LYS A 19 -5.95 -5.67 -7.86
C LYS A 19 -4.85 -6.22 -8.74
N LEU A 20 -4.13 -7.21 -8.23
CA LEU A 20 -3.04 -7.88 -8.93
C LEU A 20 -3.29 -9.38 -8.87
N VAL A 21 -2.86 -10.09 -9.91
CA VAL A 21 -2.89 -11.55 -9.95
C VAL A 21 -1.45 -12.02 -10.14
N ALA A 22 -0.99 -12.91 -9.29
CA ALA A 22 0.33 -13.50 -9.42
C ALA A 22 0.37 -14.46 -10.61
N GLU A 23 1.35 -14.30 -11.48
CA GLU A 23 1.60 -15.25 -12.56
C GLU A 23 2.63 -16.31 -12.12
N LYS A 24 2.75 -17.40 -12.89
CA LYS A 24 3.74 -18.45 -12.66
C LYS A 24 5.19 -17.96 -12.54
N LYS A 25 5.53 -16.85 -13.21
CA LYS A 25 6.86 -16.21 -13.13
C LYS A 25 7.11 -15.54 -11.77
N ASP A 26 6.03 -15.14 -11.09
CA ASP A 26 6.05 -14.47 -9.79
C ASP A 26 5.85 -15.46 -8.63
N ALA A 27 5.49 -16.70 -8.93
CA ALA A 27 5.34 -17.76 -7.95
C ALA A 27 6.62 -17.94 -7.11
N ARG A 28 6.46 -18.13 -5.80
CA ARG A 28 7.51 -18.18 -4.77
C ARG A 28 8.19 -16.84 -4.46
N LEU A 29 7.74 -15.72 -5.00
CA LEU A 29 8.14 -14.41 -4.48
C LEU A 29 7.43 -14.14 -3.15
N ARG A 30 8.05 -13.30 -2.32
CA ARG A 30 7.39 -12.73 -1.14
C ARG A 30 6.39 -11.67 -1.60
N LEU A 31 5.27 -11.57 -0.90
CA LEU A 31 4.22 -10.60 -1.18
C LEU A 31 4.73 -9.16 -1.20
N ASP A 32 5.60 -8.78 -0.25
CA ASP A 32 6.19 -7.44 -0.22
C ASP A 32 7.04 -7.13 -1.46
N ARG A 33 7.82 -8.12 -1.91
CA ARG A 33 8.67 -8.01 -3.10
C ARG A 33 7.85 -7.98 -4.39
N PHE A 34 6.82 -8.82 -4.48
CA PHE A 34 5.89 -8.82 -5.61
C PHE A 34 5.15 -7.49 -5.74
N LEU A 35 4.64 -6.95 -4.64
CA LEU A 35 3.98 -5.65 -4.67
C LEU A 35 4.94 -4.53 -5.05
N ALA A 36 6.19 -4.55 -4.57
CA ALA A 36 7.19 -3.55 -4.94
C ALA A 36 7.57 -3.61 -6.43
N SER A 37 7.58 -4.81 -7.05
CA SER A 37 7.86 -4.94 -8.48
C SER A 37 6.69 -4.50 -9.35
N GLN A 38 5.45 -4.72 -8.92
CA GLN A 38 4.25 -4.32 -9.66
C GLN A 38 3.86 -2.85 -9.43
N LEU A 39 4.11 -2.31 -8.23
CA LEU A 39 3.69 -0.99 -7.79
C LEU A 39 4.90 -0.07 -7.55
N THR A 40 5.55 0.33 -8.65
CA THR A 40 6.74 1.19 -8.62
C THR A 40 6.50 2.58 -7.99
N GLY A 41 5.24 3.02 -7.89
CA GLY A 41 4.86 4.25 -7.19
C GLY A 41 4.84 4.15 -5.67
N TYR A 42 5.10 2.97 -5.10
CA TYR A 42 5.06 2.73 -3.66
C TYR A 42 6.42 2.33 -3.12
N SER A 43 6.83 2.95 -2.00
CA SER A 43 8.02 2.48 -1.28
C SER A 43 7.75 1.13 -0.59
N ARG A 44 8.80 0.31 -0.42
CA ARG A 44 8.69 -0.98 0.29
C ARG A 44 8.16 -0.82 1.71
N ALA A 45 8.61 0.22 2.43
CA ALA A 45 8.13 0.54 3.77
C ALA A 45 6.62 0.82 3.80
N ARG A 46 6.12 1.60 2.82
CA ARG A 46 4.69 1.88 2.69
C ARG A 46 3.89 0.61 2.42
N LEU A 47 4.35 -0.23 1.49
CA LEU A 47 3.69 -1.51 1.21
C LEU A 47 3.67 -2.42 2.44
N GLN A 48 4.78 -2.54 3.17
CA GLN A 48 4.81 -3.31 4.40
C GLN A 48 3.84 -2.79 5.46
N GLN A 49 3.73 -1.46 5.62
CA GLN A 49 2.74 -0.85 6.52
C GLN A 49 1.31 -1.20 6.09
N LEU A 50 0.99 -1.05 4.80
CA LEU A 50 -0.34 -1.38 4.27
C LEU A 50 -0.69 -2.87 4.49
N ILE A 51 0.27 -3.77 4.27
CA ILE A 51 0.09 -5.20 4.53
C ILE A 51 -0.15 -5.46 6.03
N ARG A 52 0.70 -4.93 6.92
CA ARG A 52 0.57 -5.10 8.38
C ARG A 52 -0.73 -4.49 8.92
N ALA A 53 -1.20 -3.40 8.32
CA ALA A 53 -2.46 -2.74 8.66
C ALA A 53 -3.71 -3.46 8.08
N GLY A 54 -3.54 -4.54 7.32
CA GLY A 54 -4.65 -5.31 6.75
C GLY A 54 -5.32 -4.67 5.53
N PHE A 55 -4.69 -3.65 4.94
CA PHE A 55 -5.11 -3.04 3.69
C PHE A 55 -4.75 -3.87 2.46
N VAL A 56 -3.86 -4.85 2.61
CA VAL A 56 -3.55 -5.84 1.57
C VAL A 56 -4.13 -7.20 1.96
N ARG A 57 -4.78 -7.86 1.02
CA ARG A 57 -5.29 -9.22 1.16
C ARG A 57 -4.71 -10.12 0.09
N LEU A 58 -4.39 -11.35 0.47
CA LEU A 58 -3.98 -12.43 -0.43
C LEU A 58 -5.11 -13.47 -0.45
N ASN A 59 -5.67 -13.76 -1.62
CA ASN A 59 -6.83 -14.64 -1.78
C ASN A 59 -7.97 -14.31 -0.81
N ARG A 60 -8.26 -13.01 -0.64
CA ARG A 60 -9.26 -12.45 0.29
C ARG A 60 -8.97 -12.65 1.79
N ALA A 61 -7.84 -13.24 2.15
CA ALA A 61 -7.37 -13.38 3.54
C ALA A 61 -6.34 -12.30 3.91
N ALA A 62 -6.17 -12.05 5.21
CA ALA A 62 -5.11 -11.17 5.70
C ALA A 62 -3.74 -11.78 5.34
N ALA A 63 -2.85 -10.94 4.84
CA ALA A 63 -1.53 -11.36 4.40
C ALA A 63 -0.43 -10.70 5.23
N ARG A 64 0.76 -11.31 5.23
CA ARG A 64 1.97 -10.78 5.85
C ARG A 64 2.98 -10.45 4.76
N PRO A 65 3.89 -9.47 4.98
CA PRO A 65 4.89 -9.10 3.99
C PRO A 65 5.73 -10.28 3.48
N ARG A 66 6.00 -11.25 4.37
CA ARG A 66 6.82 -12.44 4.11
C ARG A 66 6.07 -13.62 3.48
N ASP A 67 4.75 -13.53 3.31
CA ASP A 67 3.98 -14.63 2.74
C ASP A 67 4.40 -14.86 1.28
N LEU A 68 4.52 -16.13 0.90
CA LEU A 68 4.91 -16.50 -0.45
C LEU A 68 3.68 -16.55 -1.36
N ILE A 69 3.74 -15.86 -2.49
CA ILE A 69 2.69 -15.90 -3.50
C ILE A 69 2.83 -17.14 -4.39
N ARG A 70 1.70 -17.63 -4.86
CA ARG A 70 1.56 -18.77 -5.78
C ARG A 70 0.97 -18.30 -7.10
N ASP A 71 1.19 -19.11 -8.13
CA ASP A 71 0.54 -18.89 -9.42
C ASP A 71 -0.99 -18.84 -9.26
N GLY A 72 -1.61 -17.79 -9.78
CA GLY A 72 -3.04 -17.53 -9.68
C GLY A 72 -3.50 -16.88 -8.37
N ASP A 73 -2.60 -16.54 -7.43
CA ASP A 73 -3.00 -15.83 -6.22
C ASP A 73 -3.55 -14.43 -6.55
N GLU A 74 -4.67 -14.07 -5.92
CA GLU A 74 -5.29 -12.75 -6.05
C GLU A 74 -4.81 -11.84 -4.91
N ILE A 75 -4.21 -10.71 -5.25
CA ILE A 75 -3.77 -9.69 -4.29
C ILE A 75 -4.68 -8.46 -4.42
N ASP A 76 -5.39 -8.13 -3.35
CA ASP A 76 -6.21 -6.92 -3.25
C ASP A 76 -5.51 -5.90 -2.32
N LEU A 77 -5.08 -4.77 -2.85
CA LEU A 77 -4.60 -3.63 -2.07
C LEU A 77 -5.70 -2.56 -2.02
N ARG A 78 -6.05 -2.13 -0.80
CA ARG A 78 -7.06 -1.11 -0.54
C ARG A 78 -6.44 -0.01 0.32
N GLU A 79 -5.75 0.91 -0.34
CA GLU A 79 -5.15 2.02 0.37
C GLU A 79 -6.25 3.01 0.79
N PRO A 80 -6.38 3.31 2.10
CA PRO A 80 -7.27 4.35 2.55
C PRO A 80 -6.78 5.69 1.97
N PRO A 81 -7.69 6.65 1.78
CA PRO A 81 -7.26 7.98 1.37
C PRO A 81 -6.20 8.51 2.35
N PRO A 82 -5.16 9.18 1.85
CA PRO A 82 -4.19 9.82 2.72
C PRO A 82 -4.96 10.85 3.56
N GLU A 83 -4.94 10.69 4.90
CA GLU A 83 -5.45 11.73 5.78
C GLU A 83 -4.70 13.03 5.44
N LYS A 84 -5.45 14.10 5.17
CA LYS A 84 -4.89 15.44 5.01
C LYS A 84 -4.26 15.87 6.33
N ILE A 85 -3.04 15.45 6.58
CA ILE A 85 -2.18 16.09 7.56
C ILE A 85 -1.62 17.31 6.84
N ASP A 86 -1.95 18.52 7.31
CA ASP A 86 -1.40 19.82 6.90
C ASP A 86 0.11 19.96 7.18
N ASN A 87 0.87 18.87 7.03
CA ASN A 87 2.30 18.88 7.11
C ASN A 87 2.84 19.03 5.70
N ARG A 88 3.57 20.13 5.53
CA ARG A 88 4.31 20.58 4.36
C ARG A 88 4.82 19.41 3.50
N PRO A 89 4.90 19.61 2.17
CA PRO A 89 5.44 18.61 1.27
C PRO A 89 6.91 18.38 1.64
N GLU A 90 7.19 17.37 2.44
CA GLU A 90 8.47 16.68 2.30
C GLU A 90 8.37 15.95 0.97
N ALA A 91 8.81 16.65 -0.07
CA ALA A 91 9.29 16.04 -1.28
C ALA A 91 10.40 15.08 -0.87
N ILE A 92 10.03 13.87 -0.48
CA ILE A 92 10.93 12.74 -0.58
C ILE A 92 10.82 12.37 -2.06
N PRO A 93 11.77 12.76 -2.92
CA PRO A 93 11.81 12.19 -4.25
C PRO A 93 11.96 10.69 -4.01
N LEU A 94 10.97 9.89 -4.42
CA LEU A 94 11.11 8.44 -4.46
C LEU A 94 12.02 8.06 -5.63
N GLU A 95 13.20 8.66 -5.68
CA GLU A 95 14.42 8.08 -6.24
C GLU A 95 15.03 7.20 -5.14
N THR A 96 14.34 6.14 -4.75
CA THR A 96 15.05 5.03 -4.11
C THR A 96 15.20 3.97 -5.17
N LEU A 97 16.27 4.16 -5.95
CA LEU A 97 17.26 3.13 -6.22
C LEU A 97 17.04 1.94 -5.27
N PHE A 98 16.83 0.75 -5.84
CA PHE A 98 16.68 -0.50 -5.11
C PHE A 98 17.73 -0.63 -3.98
N GLU A 99 17.35 -0.29 -2.75
CA GLU A 99 18.06 -0.75 -1.54
C GLU A 99 17.49 -2.15 -1.20
N ASP A 100 18.17 -3.18 -1.72
CA ASP A 100 18.42 -4.41 -0.96
C ASP A 100 19.24 -3.98 0.28
N ASP A 101 18.95 -4.38 1.51
CA ASP A 101 18.81 -5.74 2.03
C ASP A 101 18.15 -5.64 3.44
N ASP A 102 17.55 -6.73 3.90
CA ASP A 102 17.16 -7.05 5.29
C ASP A 102 16.77 -5.95 6.31
N LEU A 103 15.53 -6.02 6.82
CA LEU A 103 15.28 -5.71 8.23
C LEU A 103 14.07 -6.48 8.78
N ILE A 104 14.37 -7.49 9.61
CA ILE A 104 13.49 -7.98 10.66
C ILE A 104 13.38 -6.88 11.71
N VAL A 105 12.19 -6.29 11.88
CA VAL A 105 11.82 -5.40 13.00
C VAL A 105 10.31 -5.60 13.17
N ILE A 106 9.74 -6.22 14.21
CA ILE A 106 10.13 -6.66 15.57
C ILE A 106 9.33 -7.95 15.83
#